data_AF-A0A7C5KBV9-F1
#
_entry.id   AF-A0A7C5KBV9-F1
#
_cell.length_a   1.000
_cell.length_b   1.000
_cell.length_c   1.000
_cell.angle_alpha   90.00
_cell.angle_beta   90.00
_cell.angle_gamma   90.00
#
_symmetry.space_group_name_H-M   'P 1'
#
loop_
_entity.id
_entity.type
_entity.pdbx_description
1 polymer ?
#
loop_
_entity_poly.entity_id
_entity_poly.type
_entity_poly.pdbx_seq_one_letter_code
_entity_poly.pdbx_strand_id
1 'polypeptide(L)'
;MRIGYIAVGTELLWESKSDTNKNDLASVLSKYFLEIDKEVIVKDDIHNLQEAIKFLRNCDLIVISGGLGPTKDDITREGISKFFKCSLKFEKDLWEETKNEYEKKGFKLREIAKNQFFIPLCS
;
A
#
# COMPACT_ATOMS: atom_id res chain seq x y z
N MET A 1 17.77 12.42 -5.52
CA MET A 1 16.69 11.93 -4.65
C MET A 1 16.69 10.41 -4.72
N ARG A 2 16.81 9.72 -3.60
CA ARG A 2 16.79 8.25 -3.51
C ARG A 2 15.35 7.78 -3.32
N ILE A 3 14.85 6.96 -4.23
CA ILE A 3 13.49 6.41 -4.16
C ILE A 3 13.57 4.92 -3.86
N GLY A 4 12.97 4.51 -2.75
CA GLY A 4 12.77 3.11 -2.40
C GLY A 4 11.39 2.63 -2.85
N TYR A 5 11.28 1.36 -3.23
CA TYR A 5 10.03 0.72 -3.59
C TYR A 5 9.82 -0.54 -2.76
N ILE A 6 8.63 -0.71 -2.19
CA ILE A 6 8.21 -1.92 -1.47
C ILE A 6 6.98 -2.49 -2.17
N ALA A 7 7.07 -3.75 -2.61
CA ALA A 7 5.91 -4.50 -3.09
C ALA A 7 5.45 -5.48 -1.99
N VAL A 8 4.20 -5.36 -1.58
CA VAL A 8 3.54 -6.23 -0.59
C VAL A 8 2.61 -7.18 -1.31
N GLY A 9 2.89 -8.47 -1.22
CA GLY A 9 2.05 -9.52 -1.81
C GLY A 9 2.80 -10.84 -1.86
N THR A 10 2.27 -11.86 -1.20
CA THR A 10 2.89 -13.19 -1.17
C THR A 10 2.95 -13.82 -2.57
N GLU A 11 1.97 -13.53 -3.42
CA GLU A 11 1.88 -13.97 -4.80
C GLU A 11 3.05 -13.46 -5.66
N LEU A 12 3.61 -12.30 -5.34
CA LEU A 12 4.75 -11.69 -6.05
C LEU A 12 6.04 -12.48 -5.87
N LEU A 13 6.11 -13.38 -4.87
CA LEU A 13 7.29 -14.21 -4.59
C LEU A 13 7.22 -15.60 -5.23
N TRP A 14 6.03 -16.04 -5.67
CA TRP A 14 5.82 -17.40 -6.17
C TRP A 14 5.51 -17.43 -7.66
N GLU A 15 4.79 -16.44 -8.18
CA GLU A 15 4.35 -16.43 -9.56
C GLU A 15 5.35 -15.73 -10.48
N SER A 16 5.38 -16.14 -11.75
CA SER A 16 5.97 -15.41 -12.88
C SER A 16 5.25 -14.09 -13.20
N LYS A 17 4.41 -13.60 -12.29
CA LYS A 17 3.64 -12.37 -12.43
C LYS A 17 4.59 -11.23 -12.13
N SER A 18 5.02 -10.55 -13.19
CA SER A 18 5.83 -9.36 -13.05
C SER A 18 5.05 -8.31 -12.26
N ASP A 19 5.73 -7.66 -11.31
CA ASP A 19 5.18 -6.49 -10.64
C ASP A 19 5.03 -5.36 -11.68
N THR A 20 3.83 -5.26 -12.25
CA THR A 20 3.49 -4.22 -13.23
C THR A 20 3.42 -2.83 -12.58
N ASN A 21 3.11 -2.75 -11.29
CA ASN A 21 3.04 -1.47 -10.57
C ASN A 21 4.43 -0.82 -10.51
N LYS A 22 5.49 -1.61 -10.35
CA LYS A 22 6.87 -1.11 -10.47
C LYS A 22 7.14 -0.53 -11.86
N ASN A 23 6.72 -1.23 -12.92
CA ASN A 23 6.95 -0.77 -14.30
C ASN A 23 6.23 0.56 -14.56
N ASP A 24 5.00 0.70 -14.07
CA ASP A 24 4.24 1.94 -14.17
C ASP A 24 4.90 3.07 -13.38
N LEU A 25 5.36 2.79 -12.16
CA LEU A 25 6.11 3.75 -11.34
C LEU A 25 7.40 4.20 -12.05
N ALA A 26 8.20 3.25 -12.57
CA ALA A 26 9.43 3.55 -13.29
C ALA A 26 9.17 4.41 -14.54
N SER A 27 8.09 4.12 -15.28
CA SER A 27 7.66 4.93 -16.43
C SER A 27 7.32 6.37 -16.02
N VAL A 28 6.61 6.56 -14.90
CA VAL A 28 6.33 7.91 -14.37
C VAL A 28 7.60 8.62 -13.94
N LEU A 29 8.48 7.96 -13.17
CA LEU A 29 9.71 8.54 -12.64
C LEU A 29 10.70 8.95 -13.75
N SER A 30 10.82 8.14 -14.79
CA SER A 30 11.72 8.40 -15.93
C SER A 30 11.42 9.74 -16.64
N LYS A 31 10.16 10.18 -16.66
CA LYS A 31 9.75 11.48 -17.22
C LYS A 31 10.36 12.66 -16.48
N TYR A 32 10.81 12.44 -15.25
CA TYR A 32 11.46 13.43 -14.39
C TYR A 32 12.95 13.13 -14.17
N PHE A 33 13.54 12.23 -14.96
CA PHE A 33 14.94 11.78 -14.79
C PHE A 33 15.20 11.18 -13.40
N LEU A 34 14.18 10.54 -12.81
CA LEU A 34 14.27 9.82 -11.54
C LEU A 34 14.19 8.31 -11.78
N GLU A 35 14.73 7.54 -10.83
CA GLU A 35 14.71 6.07 -10.86
C GLU A 35 14.51 5.48 -9.46
N ILE A 36 14.18 4.19 -9.42
CA ILE A 36 14.07 3.42 -8.17
C ILE A 36 15.48 2.98 -7.78
N ASP A 37 15.96 3.46 -6.63
CA ASP A 37 17.30 3.14 -6.08
C ASP A 37 17.34 1.73 -5.49
N LYS A 38 16.27 1.33 -4.79
CA LYS A 38 16.17 0.04 -4.09
C LYS A 38 14.75 -0.48 -4.11
N GLU A 39 14.63 -1.80 -4.23
CA GLU A 39 13.36 -2.53 -4.20
C GLU A 39 13.40 -3.62 -3.13
N VAL A 40 12.27 -3.83 -2.43
CA VAL A 40 12.05 -4.96 -1.55
C VAL A 40 10.67 -5.54 -1.81
N ILE A 41 10.59 -6.85 -2.03
CA ILE A 41 9.32 -7.58 -2.14
C ILE A 41 9.10 -8.35 -0.84
N VAL A 42 7.93 -8.19 -0.22
CA VAL A 42 7.58 -8.83 1.05
C VAL A 42 6.28 -9.61 0.95
N LYS A 43 6.20 -10.69 1.74
CA LYS A 43 4.93 -11.40 1.99
C LYS A 43 3.97 -10.49 2.75
N ASP A 44 2.70 -10.91 2.79
CA ASP A 44 1.62 -10.31 3.57
C ASP A 44 1.81 -10.53 5.09
N ASP A 45 2.93 -10.04 5.61
CA ASP A 45 3.31 -10.11 7.02
C ASP A 45 3.84 -8.75 7.50
N ILE A 46 3.26 -8.30 8.61
CA ILE A 46 3.53 -6.97 9.16
C ILE A 46 5.00 -6.80 9.55
N HIS A 47 5.61 -7.86 10.08
CA HIS A 47 7.01 -7.79 10.51
C HIS A 47 7.93 -7.60 9.30
N ASN A 48 7.71 -8.36 8.22
CA ASN A 48 8.46 -8.22 6.97
C ASN A 48 8.32 -6.81 6.37
N LEU A 49 7.11 -6.26 6.34
CA LEU A 49 6.88 -4.89 5.86
C LEU A 49 7.65 -3.86 6.71
N GLN A 50 7.65 -4.01 8.04
CA GLN A 50 8.39 -3.12 8.93
C GLN A 50 9.90 -3.19 8.72
N GLU A 51 10.46 -4.39 8.53
CA GLU A 51 11.88 -4.55 8.24
C GLU A 51 12.23 -3.96 6.86
N ALA A 52 11.37 -4.08 5.86
CA ALA A 52 11.55 -3.43 4.56
C ALA A 52 11.56 -1.90 4.67
N ILE A 53 10.65 -1.30 5.45
CA ILE A 53 10.64 0.14 5.71
C ILE A 53 11.95 0.56 6.41
N LYS A 54 12.43 -0.20 7.40
CA LYS A 54 13.73 0.08 8.06
C LYS A 54 14.91 -0.02 7.10
N PHE A 55 14.91 -1.02 6.23
CA PHE A 55 15.95 -1.21 5.23
C PHE A 55 16.04 -0.01 4.27
N LEU A 56 14.88 0.54 3.88
CA LEU A 56 14.77 1.69 2.99
C LEU A 56 14.79 3.05 3.72
N ARG A 57 15.05 3.10 5.04
CA ARG A 57 14.99 4.35 5.83
C ARG A 57 15.87 5.50 5.35
N ASN A 58 16.87 5.20 4.53
CA ASN A 58 17.79 6.19 3.97
C ASN A 58 17.30 6.75 2.62
N CYS A 59 16.22 6.21 2.04
CA CYS A 59 15.58 6.78 0.86
C CYS A 59 14.84 8.07 1.23
N ASP A 60 14.86 9.05 0.32
CA ASP A 60 14.15 10.32 0.50
C ASP A 60 12.64 10.14 0.29
N LEU A 61 12.25 9.13 -0.50
CA LEU A 61 10.88 8.73 -0.77
C LEU A 61 10.78 7.20 -0.75
N ILE A 62 9.77 6.65 -0.09
CA ILE A 62 9.43 5.22 -0.17
C ILE A 62 8.04 5.10 -0.77
N VAL A 63 7.91 4.37 -1.87
CA VAL A 63 6.63 4.02 -2.48
C VAL A 63 6.30 2.58 -2.10
N ILE A 64 5.11 2.35 -1.55
CA ILE A 64 4.64 1.01 -1.17
C ILE A 64 3.43 0.67 -2.04
N SER A 65 3.43 -0.52 -2.63
CA SER A 65 2.36 -1.05 -3.46
C SER A 65 1.87 -2.39 -2.95
N GLY A 66 0.56 -2.67 -3.07
CA GLY A 66 -0.07 -3.91 -2.59
C GLY A 66 -0.51 -3.89 -1.12
N GLY A 67 -1.26 -4.91 -0.71
CA GLY A 67 -1.79 -5.05 0.65
C GLY A 67 -2.76 -3.95 1.11
N LEU A 68 -3.49 -3.31 0.18
CA LEU A 68 -4.45 -2.22 0.44
C LEU A 68 -5.92 -2.61 0.18
N GLY A 69 -6.18 -3.86 -0.18
CA GLY A 69 -7.52 -4.41 -0.31
C GLY A 69 -8.26 -4.51 1.03
N PRO A 70 -9.47 -5.09 1.01
CA PRO A 70 -10.32 -5.21 2.20
C PRO A 70 -10.02 -6.46 3.05
N THR A 71 -9.19 -7.38 2.56
CA THR A 71 -9.00 -8.70 3.16
C THR A 71 -8.11 -8.62 4.41
N LYS A 72 -8.01 -9.73 5.16
CA LYS A 72 -7.14 -9.80 6.35
C LYS A 72 -5.65 -9.82 5.99
N ASP A 73 -5.34 -10.25 4.78
CA ASP A 73 -3.96 -10.32 4.27
C ASP A 73 -3.52 -8.95 3.71
N ASP A 74 -4.44 -7.99 3.59
CA ASP A 74 -4.13 -6.60 3.25
C ASP A 74 -3.57 -5.84 4.47
N ILE A 75 -2.28 -5.97 4.68
CA ILE A 75 -1.56 -5.54 5.89
C ILE A 75 -0.93 -4.14 5.84
N THR A 76 -0.96 -3.46 4.69
CA THR A 76 -0.07 -2.30 4.45
C THR A 76 -0.39 -1.13 5.38
N ARG A 77 -1.67 -0.80 5.58
CA ARG A 77 -2.09 0.30 6.47
C ARG A 77 -1.73 0.02 7.92
N GLU A 78 -2.03 -1.18 8.38
CA GLU A 78 -1.77 -1.67 9.73
C GLU A 78 -0.26 -1.72 10.00
N GLY A 79 0.52 -2.16 9.02
CA GLY A 79 1.98 -2.21 9.10
C GLY A 79 2.60 -0.83 9.26
N ILE A 80 2.17 0.14 8.44
CA ILE A 80 2.59 1.55 8.52
C ILE A 80 2.20 2.16 9.88
N SER A 81 0.94 2.00 10.28
CA SER A 81 0.42 2.49 11.58
C SER A 81 1.26 1.94 12.74
N LYS A 82 1.55 0.64 12.76
CA LYS A 82 2.38 0.02 13.80
C LYS A 82 3.84 0.48 13.73
N PHE A 83 4.39 0.67 12.53
CA PHE A 83 5.78 1.12 12.36
C PHE A 83 6.01 2.51 12.95
N PHE A 84 5.17 3.45 12.58
CA PHE A 84 5.23 4.84 13.06
C PHE A 84 4.55 5.05 14.41
N LYS A 85 3.98 3.98 15.01
CA LYS A 85 3.22 4.02 16.27
C LYS A 85 2.10 5.06 16.24
N CYS A 86 1.40 5.13 15.11
CA CYS A 86 0.37 6.12 14.83
C CYS A 86 -1.01 5.43 14.72
N SER A 87 -2.10 6.15 15.02
CA SER A 87 -3.45 5.56 14.98
C SER A 87 -4.00 5.42 13.57
N LEU A 88 -4.86 4.43 13.33
CA LEU A 88 -5.70 4.36 12.13
C LEU A 88 -7.01 5.13 12.37
N LYS A 89 -7.30 6.14 11.53
CA LYS A 89 -8.57 6.86 11.54
C LYS A 89 -9.47 6.36 10.43
N PHE A 90 -10.72 6.06 10.78
CA PHE A 90 -11.74 5.75 9.78
C PHE A 90 -12.21 7.03 9.09
N GLU A 91 -12.01 7.12 7.78
CA GLU A 91 -12.53 8.20 6.94
C GLU A 91 -13.98 7.90 6.56
N LYS A 92 -14.89 8.28 7.46
CA LYS A 92 -16.33 8.04 7.30
C LYS A 92 -16.89 8.68 6.03
N ASP A 93 -16.49 9.90 5.71
CA ASP A 93 -17.05 10.63 4.57
C ASP A 93 -16.69 9.94 3.25
N LEU A 94 -15.43 9.49 3.11
CA LEU A 94 -14.97 8.73 1.95
C LEU A 94 -15.70 7.37 1.83
N TRP A 95 -15.94 6.70 2.96
CA TRP A 95 -16.74 5.46 2.98
C TRP A 95 -18.17 5.69 2.49
N GLU A 96 -18.87 6.70 3.02
CA GLU A 96 -20.26 6.97 2.64
C GLU A 96 -20.37 7.44 1.18
N GLU A 97 -19.44 8.28 0.71
CA GLU A 97 -19.38 8.67 -0.70
C GLU A 97 -19.21 7.44 -1.60
N THR A 98 -18.22 6.60 -1.32
CA THR A 98 -17.96 5.40 -2.12
C THR A 98 -19.15 4.44 -2.07
N LYS A 99 -19.74 4.24 -0.89
CA LYS A 99 -20.92 3.39 -0.73
C LYS A 99 -22.10 3.89 -1.58
N ASN A 100 -22.38 5.19 -1.54
CA ASN A 100 -23.45 5.79 -2.34
C ASN A 100 -23.21 5.62 -3.85
N GLU A 101 -21.97 5.76 -4.32
CA GLU A 101 -21.63 5.55 -5.73
C GLU A 101 -21.85 4.10 -6.19
N TYR A 102 -21.46 3.12 -5.38
CA TYR A 102 -21.66 1.72 -5.69
C TYR A 102 -23.14 1.33 -5.65
N GLU A 103 -23.89 1.85 -4.68
CA GLU A 103 -25.34 1.62 -4.58
C GLU A 103 -26.10 2.19 -5.80
N LYS A 104 -25.72 3.38 -6.30
CA LYS A 104 -26.25 3.94 -7.55
C LYS A 104 -26.01 3.04 -8.77
N LYS A 105 -24.92 2.28 -8.77
CA LYS A 105 -24.56 1.31 -9.82
C LYS A 105 -25.20 -0.07 -9.60
N GLY A 106 -26.05 -0.24 -8.59
CA GLY A 106 -26.71 -1.50 -8.26
C GLY A 106 -25.85 -2.48 -7.46
N PHE A 107 -24.70 -2.05 -6.94
CA PHE A 107 -23.82 -2.86 -6.11
C PHE A 107 -23.98 -2.52 -4.63
N LYS A 108 -24.04 -3.54 -3.78
CA LYS A 108 -24.01 -3.36 -2.32
C LYS A 108 -22.61 -3.69 -1.79
N LEU A 109 -21.94 -2.71 -1.21
CA LEU A 109 -20.64 -2.95 -0.57
C LEU A 109 -20.80 -3.81 0.68
N ARG A 110 -19.84 -4.72 0.88
CA ARG A 110 -19.75 -5.53 2.10
C ARG A 110 -19.09 -4.70 3.20
N GLU A 111 -19.45 -4.96 4.45
CA GLU A 111 -18.87 -4.29 5.62
C GLU A 111 -17.34 -4.42 5.69
N ILE A 112 -16.77 -5.54 5.22
CA ILE A 112 -15.32 -5.75 5.14
C ILE A 112 -14.61 -4.70 4.27
N ALA A 113 -15.30 -4.09 3.30
CA ALA A 113 -14.73 -3.02 2.48
C ALA A 113 -14.37 -1.78 3.31
N LYS A 114 -14.99 -1.57 4.47
CA LYS A 114 -14.65 -0.47 5.41
C LYS A 114 -13.18 -0.49 5.81
N ASN A 115 -12.53 -1.65 5.82
CA ASN A 115 -11.11 -1.78 6.14
C ASN A 115 -10.23 -0.92 5.23
N GLN A 116 -10.66 -0.66 3.99
CA GLN A 116 -9.93 0.15 3.01
C GLN A 116 -9.94 1.66 3.32
N PHE A 117 -10.82 2.10 4.22
CA PHE A 117 -11.05 3.50 4.55
C PHE A 117 -10.43 3.91 5.89
N PHE A 118 -9.61 3.03 6.47
CA PHE A 118 -8.76 3.40 7.59
C PHE A 118 -7.47 4.03 7.07
N ILE A 119 -7.09 5.20 7.58
CA ILE A 119 -5.88 5.91 7.15
C ILE A 119 -4.93 6.08 8.35
N PRO A 120 -3.64 5.75 8.21
CA PRO A 120 -2.65 6.05 9.24
C PRO A 120 -2.50 7.56 9.45
N LEU A 121 -2.72 8.03 10.68
CA LEU A 121 -2.48 9.42 11.08
C LEU A 121 -1.10 9.54 11.74
N CYS A 122 -0.06 9.54 10.93
CA CYS A 122 1.31 9.66 11.39
C CYS A 122 1.72 11.14 11.39
N SER A 123 2.29 11.61 12.52
CA SER A 123 2.72 13.00 12.75
C SER A 123 4.20 13.19 12.50
#